data_AF-A0A239ZWU3-F1
#
_entry.id   AF-A0A239ZWU3-F1
#
_cell.length_a   1.000
_cell.length_b   1.000
_cell.length_c   1.000
_cell.angle_alpha   90.00
_cell.angle_beta   90.00
_cell.angle_gamma   90.00
#
_symmetry.space_group_name_H-M   'P 1'
#
loop_
_entity.id
_entity.type
_entity.pdbx_description
1 polymer ?
#
loop_
_entity_poly.entity_id
_entity_poly.type
_entity_poly.pdbx_seq_one_letter_code
_entity_poly.pdbx_strand_id
1 'polypeptide(L)'
;MSGRFPVSEAILNWLPKYSGKGYEAFYKRFPKYGEWIAGRVHPTICQIQALATFSNVPLGYIYLKNPPQLSDKEITDFRRLNGEIADRAYSPELRDTIYDMQIRQDWLSQYRKLSLGIDALPYVEGFSKRMDSRDLVHQAYSLLDVEAGWQIGVADLIALLSHIVTALQVNFLCRNPDLFLCGMNIRRIMKP
;
A
#
# COMPACT_ATOMS: atom_id res chain seq x y z
N MET A 1 40.81 -14.37 0.94
CA MET A 1 40.70 -13.49 -0.26
C MET A 1 39.24 -13.14 -0.46
N SER A 2 38.87 -11.86 -0.50
CA SER A 2 37.48 -11.45 -0.73
C SER A 2 37.15 -11.54 -2.21
N GLY A 3 36.27 -12.48 -2.59
CA GLY A 3 35.79 -12.61 -3.97
C GLY A 3 35.14 -11.32 -4.46
N ARG A 4 35.46 -10.92 -5.69
CA ARG A 4 34.86 -9.78 -6.39
C ARG A 4 33.82 -10.29 -7.38
N PHE A 5 32.72 -9.57 -7.49
CA PHE A 5 31.60 -9.97 -8.33
C PHE A 5 31.17 -8.81 -9.22
N PRO A 6 30.98 -9.03 -10.53
CA PRO A 6 30.55 -8.00 -11.45
C PRO A 6 29.10 -7.57 -11.15
N VAL A 7 28.89 -6.27 -10.96
CA VAL A 7 27.56 -5.66 -10.83
C VAL A 7 27.30 -4.83 -12.07
N SER A 8 26.08 -4.90 -12.59
CA SER A 8 25.71 -4.18 -13.81
C SER A 8 25.72 -2.66 -13.58
N GLU A 9 26.18 -1.92 -14.60
CA GLU A 9 26.16 -0.45 -14.57
C GLU A 9 24.73 0.09 -14.41
N ALA A 10 23.75 -0.54 -15.05
CA ALA A 10 22.34 -0.16 -14.96
C ALA A 10 21.82 -0.21 -13.51
N ILE A 11 22.19 -1.24 -12.74
CA ILE A 11 21.86 -1.33 -11.32
C ILE A 11 22.61 -0.27 -10.51
N LEU A 12 23.91 -0.08 -10.76
CA LEU A 12 24.68 0.95 -10.05
C LEU A 12 24.11 2.35 -10.27
N ASN A 13 23.65 2.67 -11.48
CA ASN A 13 22.98 3.95 -11.76
C ASN A 13 21.56 4.05 -11.20
N TRP A 14 20.93 2.92 -10.89
CA TRP A 14 19.57 2.86 -10.36
C TRP A 14 19.53 3.01 -8.84
N LEU A 15 20.47 2.41 -8.09
CA LEU A 15 20.49 2.43 -6.62
C LEU A 15 20.37 3.83 -5.99
N PRO A 16 21.08 4.88 -6.45
CA PRO A 16 21.00 6.21 -5.86
C PRO A 16 19.64 6.89 -6.08
N LYS A 17 19.00 6.59 -7.21
CA LYS A 17 17.69 7.12 -7.59
C LYS A 17 16.58 6.40 -6.80
N TYR A 18 16.65 5.07 -6.75
CA TYR A 18 15.68 4.24 -6.05
C TYR A 18 15.64 4.50 -4.55
N SER A 19 16.81 4.53 -3.91
CA SER A 19 16.92 4.77 -2.46
C SER A 19 16.57 6.20 -2.03
N GLY A 20 16.41 7.14 -2.98
CA GLY A 20 16.20 8.55 -2.69
C GLY A 20 17.40 9.26 -2.03
N LYS A 21 18.54 8.59 -1.86
CA LYS A 21 19.74 9.14 -1.20
C LYS A 21 20.64 9.96 -2.13
N GLY A 22 20.53 9.76 -3.45
CA GLY A 22 21.28 10.50 -4.46
C GLY A 22 22.75 10.06 -4.61
N TYR A 23 23.39 10.44 -5.71
CA TYR A 23 24.74 9.99 -6.07
C TYR A 23 25.81 10.45 -5.07
N GLU A 24 25.71 11.67 -4.54
CA GLU A 24 26.70 12.22 -3.60
C GLU A 24 26.86 11.35 -2.35
N ALA A 25 25.75 10.86 -1.79
CA ALA A 25 25.76 9.99 -0.62
C ALA A 25 26.49 8.65 -0.91
N PHE A 26 26.34 8.12 -2.13
CA PHE A 26 27.03 6.91 -2.57
C PHE A 26 28.53 7.14 -2.78
N TYR A 27 28.93 8.22 -3.46
CA TYR A 27 30.36 8.55 -3.63
C TYR A 27 31.06 8.82 -2.30
N LYS A 28 30.37 9.48 -1.36
CA LYS A 28 30.90 9.74 -0.01
C LYS A 28 31.09 8.45 0.79
N ARG A 29 30.15 7.51 0.70
CA ARG A 29 30.21 6.24 1.45
C ARG A 29 31.12 5.20 0.79
N PHE A 30 31.18 5.19 -0.53
CA PHE A 30 31.91 4.21 -1.33
C PHE A 30 32.89 4.94 -2.28
N PRO A 31 34.14 5.16 -1.87
CA PRO A 31 35.11 5.93 -2.68
C PRO A 31 35.34 5.34 -4.08
N LYS A 32 35.20 4.01 -4.24
CA LYS A 32 35.38 3.30 -5.52
C LYS A 32 34.12 3.22 -6.38
N TYR A 33 33.03 3.87 -5.98
CA TYR A 33 31.74 3.77 -6.68
C TYR A 33 31.84 4.19 -8.15
N GLY A 34 32.62 5.24 -8.45
CA GLY A 34 32.86 5.69 -9.83
C GLY A 34 33.62 4.66 -10.67
N GLU A 35 34.59 3.96 -10.08
CA GLU A 35 35.31 2.88 -10.75
C GLU A 35 34.40 1.67 -11.04
N TRP A 36 33.43 1.42 -10.15
CA TRP A 36 32.44 0.35 -10.33
C TRP A 36 31.48 0.66 -11.47
N ILE A 37 30.97 1.89 -11.56
CA ILE A 37 30.12 2.34 -12.67
C ILE A 37 30.88 2.24 -14.00
N ALA A 38 32.14 2.67 -14.02
CA ALA A 38 32.99 2.60 -15.22
C ALA A 38 33.45 1.17 -15.57
N GLY A 39 33.09 0.15 -14.79
CA GLY A 39 33.48 -1.24 -15.03
C GLY A 39 34.97 -1.54 -14.86
N ARG A 40 35.77 -0.59 -14.34
CA ARG A 40 37.23 -0.77 -14.17
C ARG A 40 37.57 -1.72 -13.03
N VAL A 41 36.72 -1.74 -12.01
CA VAL A 41 36.87 -2.55 -10.80
C VAL A 41 35.50 -3.09 -10.39
N HIS A 42 35.45 -4.34 -9.95
CA HIS A 42 34.24 -4.93 -9.36
C HIS A 42 34.23 -4.86 -7.83
N PRO A 43 33.07 -4.62 -7.20
CA PRO A 43 32.93 -4.63 -5.75
C PRO A 43 33.14 -6.05 -5.19
N THR A 44 33.57 -6.12 -3.93
CA THR A 44 33.60 -7.38 -3.17
C THR A 44 32.21 -7.75 -2.65
N ILE A 45 31.99 -9.01 -2.28
CA ILE A 45 30.71 -9.46 -1.69
C ILE A 45 30.33 -8.62 -0.45
N CYS A 46 31.29 -8.29 0.41
CA CYS A 46 31.04 -7.43 1.57
C CYS A 46 30.63 -6.01 1.17
N GLN A 47 31.20 -5.46 0.08
CA GLN A 47 30.80 -4.16 -0.46
C GLN A 47 29.41 -4.20 -1.08
N ILE A 48 29.04 -5.31 -1.74
CA ILE A 48 27.70 -5.52 -2.28
C ILE A 48 26.66 -5.61 -1.14
N GLN A 49 26.96 -6.32 -0.05
CA GLN A 49 26.11 -6.32 1.15
C GLN A 49 25.98 -4.91 1.74
N ALA A 50 27.09 -4.17 1.85
CA ALA A 50 27.06 -2.80 2.32
C ALA A 50 26.23 -1.88 1.40
N LEU A 51 26.27 -2.09 0.08
CA LEU A 51 25.40 -1.40 -0.88
C LEU A 51 23.92 -1.73 -0.63
N ALA A 52 23.58 -3.00 -0.46
CA ALA A 52 22.20 -3.44 -0.18
C ALA A 52 21.65 -2.76 1.09
N THR A 53 22.38 -2.86 2.20
CA THR A 53 21.99 -2.25 3.47
C THR A 53 21.94 -0.73 3.38
N PHE A 54 22.90 -0.10 2.69
CA PHE A 54 22.90 1.36 2.56
C PHE A 54 21.77 1.88 1.67
N SER A 55 21.37 1.12 0.65
CA SER A 55 20.32 1.53 -0.30
C SER A 55 18.91 1.09 0.09
N ASN A 56 18.75 0.29 1.14
CA ASN A 56 17.50 -0.42 1.47
C ASN A 56 16.97 -1.25 0.28
N VAL A 57 17.88 -1.83 -0.49
CA VAL A 57 17.54 -2.69 -1.64
C VAL A 57 17.86 -4.14 -1.27
N PRO A 58 16.93 -5.09 -1.51
CA PRO A 58 17.22 -6.51 -1.32
C PRO A 58 18.48 -6.92 -2.07
N LEU A 59 19.36 -7.66 -1.41
CA LEU A 59 20.64 -8.08 -1.97
C LEU A 59 20.49 -8.74 -3.35
N GLY A 60 19.42 -9.55 -3.54
CA GLY A 60 19.12 -10.22 -4.79
C GLY A 60 18.92 -9.27 -5.99
N TYR A 61 18.44 -8.05 -5.77
CA TYR A 61 18.22 -7.08 -6.85
C TYR A 61 19.53 -6.52 -7.40
N ILE A 62 20.59 -6.49 -6.59
CA ILE A 62 21.90 -5.98 -7.04
C ILE A 62 22.54 -6.92 -8.08
N TYR A 63 22.18 -8.20 -8.06
CA TYR A 63 22.65 -9.20 -9.01
C TYR A 63 21.91 -9.18 -10.37
N LEU A 64 20.89 -8.33 -10.51
CA LEU A 64 20.14 -8.24 -11.75
C LEU A 64 20.94 -7.50 -12.84
N LYS A 65 20.69 -7.87 -14.10
CA LYS A 65 21.28 -7.16 -15.25
C LYS A 65 20.65 -5.77 -15.45
N ASN A 66 19.35 -5.66 -15.18
CA ASN A 66 18.58 -4.44 -15.30
C ASN A 66 17.73 -4.23 -14.04
N PRO A 67 17.42 -2.98 -13.67
CA PRO A 67 16.47 -2.68 -12.61
C PRO A 67 15.14 -3.43 -12.80
N PRO A 68 14.53 -3.94 -11.71
CA PRO A 68 13.22 -4.57 -11.80
C PRO A 68 12.16 -3.52 -12.18
N GLN A 69 11.12 -3.97 -12.88
CA GLN A 69 9.93 -3.15 -13.13
C GLN A 69 9.13 -3.08 -11.83
N LEU A 70 9.08 -1.91 -11.22
CA LEU A 70 8.34 -1.68 -9.98
C LEU A 70 7.15 -0.78 -10.27
N SER A 71 5.95 -1.20 -9.87
CA SER A 71 4.75 -0.39 -9.99
C SER A 71 4.88 0.85 -9.12
N ASP A 72 4.87 2.04 -9.73
CA ASP A 72 5.08 3.29 -9.00
C ASP A 72 3.91 3.69 -8.09
N LYS A 73 2.70 3.20 -8.40
CA LYS A 73 1.45 3.45 -7.66
C LYS A 73 0.48 2.28 -7.74
N GLU A 74 0.58 1.33 -6.82
CA GLU A 74 -0.38 0.23 -6.73
C GLU A 74 -1.74 0.65 -6.15
N ILE A 75 -1.76 1.75 -5.38
CA ILE A 75 -2.95 2.28 -4.72
C ILE A 75 -3.06 3.76 -5.05
N THR A 76 -4.25 4.26 -5.36
CA THR A 76 -4.50 5.70 -5.57
C THR A 76 -4.42 6.47 -4.25
N ASP A 77 -3.69 7.59 -4.20
CA ASP A 77 -3.69 8.50 -3.05
C ASP A 77 -4.94 9.39 -3.08
N PHE A 78 -5.92 9.09 -2.22
CA PHE A 78 -7.19 9.79 -2.14
C PHE A 78 -7.15 11.05 -1.25
N ARG A 79 -6.01 11.37 -0.62
CA ARG A 79 -5.90 12.54 0.27
C ARG A 79 -5.83 13.86 -0.50
N ARG A 80 -5.68 13.83 -1.82
CA ARG A 80 -5.61 15.03 -2.67
C ARG A 80 -6.95 15.27 -3.35
N LEU A 81 -7.63 16.32 -2.91
CA LEU A 81 -8.99 16.70 -3.34
C LEU A 81 -9.07 17.13 -4.82
N ASN A 82 -7.94 17.47 -5.46
CA ASN A 82 -7.92 18.00 -6.83
C ASN A 82 -7.43 17.00 -7.89
N GLY A 83 -7.30 15.71 -7.56
CA GLY A 83 -6.87 14.71 -8.55
C GLY A 83 -5.43 14.88 -9.06
N GLU A 84 -4.65 15.80 -8.50
CA GLU A 84 -3.22 15.89 -8.73
C GLU A 84 -2.54 14.65 -8.13
N ILE A 85 -2.45 13.62 -8.96
CA ILE A 85 -1.59 12.48 -8.73
C ILE A 85 -0.17 13.05 -8.73
N ALA A 86 0.39 13.34 -7.55
CA ALA A 86 1.74 13.89 -7.45
C ALA A 86 2.68 13.03 -8.29
N ASP A 87 3.35 13.54 -9.32
CA ASP A 87 4.21 12.76 -10.25
C ASP A 87 5.34 11.98 -9.56
N ARG A 88 5.51 12.19 -8.26
CA ARG A 88 6.42 11.42 -7.43
C ARG A 88 5.93 9.99 -7.23
N ALA A 89 6.80 9.05 -7.55
CA ALA A 89 6.63 7.65 -7.23
C ALA A 89 6.64 7.42 -5.70
N TYR A 90 6.00 6.35 -5.22
CA TYR A 90 6.06 5.99 -3.79
C TYR A 90 7.48 5.68 -3.34
N SER A 91 7.82 6.08 -2.11
CA SER A 91 9.09 5.72 -1.50
C SER A 91 9.18 4.19 -1.35
N PRO A 92 10.38 3.60 -1.41
CA PRO A 92 10.57 2.16 -1.22
C PRO A 92 9.90 1.64 0.06
N GLU A 93 10.08 2.34 1.18
CA GLU A 93 9.53 1.94 2.48
C GLU A 93 8.00 1.95 2.48
N LEU A 94 7.39 2.89 1.75
CA LEU A 94 5.93 2.94 1.60
C LEU A 94 5.43 1.79 0.71
N ARG A 95 6.15 1.43 -0.35
CA ARG A 95 5.79 0.29 -1.22
C ARG A 95 5.84 -1.01 -0.43
N ASP A 96 6.89 -1.23 0.35
CA ASP A 96 7.03 -2.42 1.20
C ASP A 96 5.90 -2.50 2.22
N THR A 97 5.57 -1.38 2.87
CA THR A 97 4.44 -1.30 3.80
C THR A 97 3.12 -1.64 3.12
N ILE A 98 2.88 -1.09 1.91
CA ILE A 98 1.67 -1.38 1.13
C ILE A 98 1.59 -2.88 0.81
N TYR A 99 2.69 -3.47 0.36
CA TYR A 99 2.76 -4.89 0.02
C TYR A 99 2.49 -5.79 1.23
N ASP A 100 3.12 -5.49 2.37
CA ASP A 100 2.89 -6.21 3.63
C ASP A 100 1.43 -6.11 4.08
N MET A 101 0.83 -4.92 3.97
CA MET A 101 -0.57 -4.75 4.28
C MET A 101 -1.44 -5.58 3.34
N GLN A 102 -1.17 -5.57 2.03
CA GLN A 102 -1.91 -6.36 1.03
C GLN A 102 -1.91 -7.86 1.39
N ILE A 103 -0.76 -8.43 1.74
CA ILE A 103 -0.66 -9.84 2.17
C ILE A 103 -1.57 -10.11 3.37
N ARG A 104 -1.57 -9.21 4.37
CA ARG A 104 -2.42 -9.35 5.55
C ARG A 104 -3.91 -9.25 5.20
N GLN A 105 -4.28 -8.41 4.23
CA GLN A 105 -5.67 -8.32 3.77
C GLN A 105 -6.11 -9.62 3.09
N ASP A 106 -5.25 -10.18 2.24
CA ASP A 106 -5.54 -11.41 1.53
C ASP A 106 -5.66 -12.58 2.50
N TRP A 107 -4.75 -12.66 3.49
CA TRP A 107 -4.83 -13.63 4.58
C TRP A 107 -6.13 -13.50 5.37
N LEU A 108 -6.51 -12.28 5.79
CA LEU A 108 -7.73 -12.06 6.56
C LEU A 108 -8.98 -12.45 5.75
N SER A 109 -8.99 -12.13 4.46
CA SER A 109 -10.08 -12.52 3.55
C SER A 109 -10.21 -14.04 3.45
N GLN A 110 -9.10 -14.75 3.29
CA GLN A 110 -9.07 -16.22 3.25
C GLN A 110 -9.49 -16.84 4.58
N TYR A 111 -8.98 -16.32 5.70
CA TYR A 111 -9.34 -16.78 7.04
C TYR A 111 -10.84 -16.61 7.31
N ARG A 112 -11.41 -15.45 6.96
CA ARG A 112 -12.84 -15.20 7.08
C ARG A 112 -13.69 -16.22 6.31
N LYS A 113 -13.30 -16.53 5.07
CA LYS A 113 -14.03 -17.49 4.21
C LYS A 113 -13.87 -18.93 4.70
N LEU A 114 -12.63 -19.38 4.90
CA LEU A 114 -12.31 -20.78 5.14
C LEU A 114 -12.48 -21.21 6.59
N SER A 115 -12.17 -20.34 7.55
CA SER A 115 -12.16 -20.68 8.97
C SER A 115 -13.43 -20.24 9.71
N LEU A 116 -13.99 -19.09 9.35
CA LEU A 116 -15.22 -18.57 9.99
C LEU A 116 -16.50 -18.89 9.21
N GLY A 117 -16.39 -19.37 7.97
CA GLY A 117 -17.55 -19.63 7.11
C GLY A 117 -18.35 -18.37 6.76
N ILE A 118 -17.74 -17.19 6.85
CA ILE A 118 -18.39 -15.93 6.51
C ILE A 118 -18.19 -15.70 5.01
N ASP A 119 -19.29 -15.88 4.26
CA ASP A 119 -19.34 -15.72 2.81
C ASP A 119 -19.21 -14.25 2.35
N ALA A 120 -19.27 -14.05 1.03
CA ALA A 120 -19.26 -12.73 0.43
C ALA A 120 -20.39 -11.86 1.01
N LEU A 121 -20.07 -10.59 1.29
CA LEU A 121 -21.03 -9.65 1.82
C LEU A 121 -21.96 -9.22 0.68
N PRO A 122 -23.27 -9.50 0.73
CA PRO A 122 -24.19 -9.31 -0.41
C PRO A 122 -24.28 -7.85 -0.87
N TYR A 123 -24.00 -6.90 0.02
CA TYR A 123 -24.00 -5.47 -0.30
C TYR A 123 -22.76 -4.99 -1.06
N VAL A 124 -21.66 -5.73 -1.06
CA VAL A 124 -20.43 -5.31 -1.74
C VAL A 124 -20.59 -5.33 -3.28
N GLU A 125 -21.46 -6.20 -3.79
CA GLU A 125 -21.80 -6.27 -5.22
C GLU A 125 -23.13 -5.57 -5.56
N GLY A 126 -23.88 -5.15 -4.55
CA GLY A 126 -25.22 -4.58 -4.72
C GLY A 126 -25.26 -3.18 -5.31
N PHE A 127 -24.15 -2.43 -5.28
CA PHE A 127 -24.10 -1.03 -5.71
C PHE A 127 -23.28 -0.85 -6.99
N SER A 128 -23.87 -0.16 -7.98
CA SER A 128 -23.22 0.16 -9.26
C SER A 128 -23.27 1.66 -9.55
N LYS A 129 -22.22 2.16 -10.22
CA LYS A 129 -22.17 3.56 -10.70
C LYS A 129 -23.27 3.91 -11.71
N ARG A 130 -23.94 2.91 -12.28
CA ARG A 130 -25.02 3.10 -13.26
C ARG A 130 -26.41 3.19 -12.61
N MET A 131 -26.51 2.96 -11.30
CA MET A 131 -27.77 3.06 -10.59
C MET A 131 -28.24 4.50 -10.51
N ASP A 132 -29.56 4.70 -10.54
CA ASP A 132 -30.13 6.00 -10.21
C ASP A 132 -29.86 6.33 -8.74
N SER A 133 -29.72 7.63 -8.45
CA SER A 133 -29.43 8.10 -7.09
C SER A 133 -30.54 7.72 -6.11
N ARG A 134 -31.81 7.73 -6.54
CA ARG A 134 -32.94 7.38 -5.68
C ARG A 134 -32.94 5.90 -5.33
N ASP A 135 -32.68 5.04 -6.31
CA ASP A 135 -32.63 3.59 -6.13
C ASP A 135 -31.46 3.18 -5.21
N LEU A 136 -30.31 3.83 -5.39
CA LEU A 136 -29.15 3.64 -4.52
C LEU A 136 -29.47 3.99 -3.06
N VAL A 137 -30.10 5.14 -2.82
CA VAL A 137 -30.48 5.56 -1.47
C VAL A 137 -31.50 4.61 -0.86
N HIS A 138 -32.51 4.18 -1.61
CA HIS A 138 -33.49 3.19 -1.14
C HIS A 138 -32.85 1.86 -0.76
N GLN A 139 -31.93 1.36 -1.58
CA GLN A 139 -31.22 0.12 -1.31
C GLN A 139 -30.31 0.25 -0.07
N ALA A 140 -29.65 1.40 0.11
CA ALA A 140 -28.83 1.67 1.29
C ALA A 140 -29.68 1.74 2.57
N TYR A 141 -30.85 2.40 2.53
CA TYR A 141 -31.79 2.44 3.64
C TYR A 141 -32.30 1.04 4.01
N SER A 142 -32.67 0.23 3.02
CA SER A 142 -33.10 -1.14 3.26
C SER A 142 -31.99 -2.02 3.84
N LEU A 143 -30.73 -1.81 3.43
CA LEU A 143 -29.59 -2.57 3.93
C LEU A 143 -29.27 -2.24 5.40
N LEU A 144 -29.38 -0.97 5.76
CA LEU A 144 -29.05 -0.47 7.10
C LEU A 144 -30.25 -0.56 8.07
N ASP A 145 -31.41 -1.00 7.59
CA ASP A 145 -32.68 -1.02 8.32
C ASP A 145 -33.05 0.38 8.88
N VAL A 146 -32.94 1.40 8.03
CA VAL A 146 -33.21 2.80 8.39
C VAL A 146 -34.39 3.33 7.60
N GLU A 147 -35.34 3.98 8.28
CA GLU A 147 -36.50 4.59 7.64
C GLU A 147 -36.11 5.79 6.76
N ALA A 148 -36.76 5.91 5.60
CA ALA A 148 -36.53 7.04 4.70
C ALA A 148 -36.94 8.35 5.37
N GLY A 149 -36.05 9.35 5.33
CA GLY A 149 -36.32 10.64 5.96
C GLY A 149 -36.05 10.71 7.46
N TRP A 150 -35.35 9.72 8.04
CA TRP A 150 -34.91 9.72 9.45
C TRP A 150 -34.20 11.02 9.89
N GLN A 151 -33.57 11.72 8.95
CA GLN A 151 -32.87 12.99 9.18
C GLN A 151 -33.78 14.24 9.25
N ILE A 152 -35.05 14.14 8.86
CA ILE A 152 -35.94 15.30 8.77
C ILE A 152 -36.34 15.74 10.17
N GLY A 153 -36.00 16.98 10.54
CA GLY A 153 -36.29 17.55 11.86
C GLY A 153 -35.21 17.30 12.93
N VAL A 154 -34.08 16.71 12.56
CA VAL A 154 -32.95 16.51 13.47
C VAL A 154 -32.10 17.78 13.57
N ALA A 155 -31.99 18.34 14.77
CA ALA A 155 -31.20 19.56 15.02
C ALA A 155 -29.70 19.34 14.88
N ASP A 156 -29.20 18.16 15.26
CA ASP A 156 -27.79 17.77 15.14
C ASP A 156 -27.65 16.39 14.47
N LEU A 157 -27.33 16.43 13.18
CA LEU A 157 -27.14 15.25 12.35
C LEU A 157 -25.94 14.40 12.79
N ILE A 158 -24.87 15.03 13.30
CA ILE A 158 -23.63 14.34 13.67
C ILE A 158 -23.83 13.53 14.95
N ALA A 159 -24.53 14.10 15.93
CA ALA A 159 -24.88 13.40 17.16
C ALA A 159 -25.74 12.15 16.87
N LEU A 160 -26.73 12.29 15.98
CA LEU A 160 -27.63 11.19 15.64
C LEU A 160 -26.94 10.09 14.82
N LEU A 161 -26.10 10.46 13.84
CA LEU A 161 -25.25 9.50 13.11
C LEU A 161 -24.33 8.73 14.06
N SER A 162 -23.72 9.41 15.04
CA SER A 162 -22.85 8.77 16.03
C SER A 162 -23.63 7.76 16.89
N HIS A 163 -24.87 8.09 17.25
CA HIS A 163 -25.75 7.20 18.00
C HIS A 163 -26.17 5.98 17.17
N ILE A 164 -26.58 6.17 15.91
CA ILE A 164 -26.97 5.08 15.00
C ILE A 164 -25.80 4.12 14.76
N VAL A 165 -24.60 4.63 14.48
CA VAL A 165 -23.40 3.80 14.28
C VAL A 165 -23.06 2.99 15.53
N THR A 166 -23.26 3.57 16.72
CA THR A 166 -23.06 2.88 18.00
C THR A 166 -24.13 1.80 18.25
N ALA A 167 -25.38 2.08 17.89
CA ALA A 167 -26.54 1.20 18.08
C ALA A 167 -26.54 -0.01 17.13
N LEU A 168 -26.11 0.17 15.88
CA LEU A 168 -26.04 -0.90 14.88
C LEU A 168 -24.96 -1.96 15.18
N GLN A 169 -24.24 -1.86 16.30
CA GLN A 169 -23.05 -2.67 16.58
C GLN A 169 -22.13 -2.81 15.36
N VAL A 170 -22.09 -1.77 14.52
CA VAL A 170 -20.99 -1.58 13.59
C VAL A 170 -19.84 -1.17 14.49
N ASN A 171 -19.26 -2.18 15.15
CA ASN A 171 -17.90 -2.15 15.64
C ASN A 171 -17.09 -1.82 14.39
N PHE A 172 -16.90 -0.52 14.13
CA PHE A 172 -15.67 -0.06 13.53
C PHE A 172 -14.61 -0.81 14.31
N LEU A 173 -13.93 -1.74 13.63
CA LEU A 173 -12.94 -2.69 14.14
C LEU A 173 -11.73 -2.00 14.83
N CYS A 174 -11.85 -0.72 15.15
CA CYS A 174 -10.82 0.15 15.68
C CYS A 174 -10.98 0.46 17.19
N ARG A 175 -11.85 -0.23 17.93
CA ARG A 175 -12.08 0.04 19.37
C ARG A 175 -11.71 -1.09 20.32
N ASN A 176 -10.87 -2.02 19.87
CA ASN A 176 -10.20 -2.96 20.76
C ASN A 176 -8.74 -2.49 20.93
N PRO A 177 -8.30 -2.04 22.12
CA PRO A 177 -6.92 -1.58 22.33
C PRO A 177 -5.88 -2.69 22.11
N ASP A 178 -6.31 -3.94 22.00
CA ASP A 178 -5.46 -5.10 21.69
C ASP A 178 -5.44 -5.49 20.19
N LEU A 179 -6.23 -4.84 19.33
CA LEU A 179 -6.23 -5.06 17.88
C LEU A 179 -5.87 -3.77 17.12
N PHE A 180 -4.57 -3.54 17.05
CA PHE A 180 -3.91 -2.43 16.36
C PHE A 180 -3.93 -2.58 14.82
N LEU A 181 -5.05 -2.84 14.15
CA LEU A 181 -5.09 -2.89 12.68
C LEU A 181 -6.44 -2.40 12.13
N CYS A 182 -6.63 -1.08 12.11
CA CYS A 182 -7.81 -0.48 11.49
C CYS A 182 -7.38 0.64 10.54
N GLY A 183 -7.09 0.24 9.31
CA GLY A 183 -6.72 1.10 8.19
C GLY A 183 -6.69 0.28 6.92
N MET A 184 -7.80 -0.37 6.58
CA MET A 184 -7.88 -1.23 5.39
C MET A 184 -8.97 -0.75 4.44
N ASN A 185 -8.49 -0.34 3.26
CA ASN A 185 -9.22 0.20 2.14
C ASN A 185 -10.05 -0.91 1.46
N ILE A 186 -11.36 -0.67 1.33
CA ILE A 186 -12.42 -1.62 0.96
C ILE A 186 -12.31 -2.18 -0.49
N ARG A 187 -11.37 -1.71 -1.31
CA ARG A 187 -11.38 -2.05 -2.74
C ARG A 187 -10.81 -3.41 -3.14
N ARG A 188 -10.03 -4.11 -2.30
CA ARG A 188 -9.45 -5.41 -2.69
C ARG A 188 -10.26 -6.64 -2.25
N ILE A 189 -11.31 -6.44 -1.45
CA ILE A 189 -12.33 -7.48 -1.17
C ILE A 189 -13.24 -7.69 -2.41
N MET A 190 -13.14 -6.82 -3.42
CA MET A 190 -13.93 -6.82 -4.67
C MET A 190 -13.16 -7.33 -5.90
N LYS A 191 -12.54 -8.51 -5.82
CA LYS A 191 -12.29 -9.28 -7.04
C LYS A 191 -12.90 -10.68 -6.88
N PRO A 192 -13.58 -11.19 -7.93
CA PRO A 192 -14.24 -12.49 -7.91
C PRO A 192 -13.26 -13.62 -7.60
#